data_AF-A0A1N7IXY5-F1
#
_entry.id   AF-A0A1N7IXY5-F1
#
_cell.length_a   1.000
_cell.length_b   1.000
_cell.length_c   1.000
_cell.angle_alpha   90.00
_cell.angle_beta   90.00
_cell.angle_gamma   90.00
#
_symmetry.space_group_name_H-M   'P 1'
#
loop_
_entity.id
_entity.type
_entity.pdbx_description
1 polymer ?
#
loop_
_entity_poly.entity_id
_entity_poly.type
_entity_poly.pdbx_seq_one_letter_code
_entity_poly.pdbx_strand_id
1 'polypeptide(L)'
;MSSDQDTIQKAETDLRREKDLDDYHNELMGNDVGRIQRFGFEHGRQEAAADEKRKKSAFEQMMFNEVYRAAWESAMDAVNRAENAVYEALIQASYDLSAAETSYNDLLKQATTTTDGTKVFCDKDGNVYTEDGEPLPAEIAESLVWDDNAPTWEEYSASKENLTNAQSRYGEVNAKSGRLVEIREELTDENNPASIERIHELTQDALDLQESLDNEVRKETSLEQSMKPVIAPDLSFSF
;
A
#
# COMPACT_ATOMS: atom_id res chain seq x y z
N MET A 1 65.74 19.89 30.53
CA MET A 1 65.87 18.61 29.80
C MET A 1 64.60 17.75 29.93
N SER A 2 63.39 18.34 29.91
CA SER A 2 62.11 17.60 30.04
C SER A 2 61.21 17.71 28.79
N SER A 3 61.59 18.51 27.80
CA SER A 3 60.76 18.82 26.62
C SER A 3 60.82 17.73 25.54
N ASP A 4 61.92 16.97 25.48
CA ASP A 4 62.13 15.99 24.42
C ASP A 4 61.47 14.64 24.73
N GLN A 5 61.28 14.31 26.01
CA GLN A 5 60.59 13.08 26.40
C GLN A 5 59.07 13.20 26.23
N ASP A 6 58.49 14.38 26.52
CA ASP A 6 57.05 14.63 26.32
C ASP A 6 56.67 14.69 24.84
N THR A 7 57.56 15.19 23.97
CA THR A 7 57.32 15.21 22.52
C THR A 7 57.41 13.82 21.90
N ILE A 8 58.33 12.96 22.38
CA ILE A 8 58.41 11.56 21.96
C ILE A 8 57.18 10.76 22.41
N GLN A 9 56.75 10.90 23.66
CA GLN A 9 55.56 10.19 24.15
C GLN A 9 54.28 10.62 23.41
N LYS A 10 54.13 11.91 23.13
CA LYS A 10 52.98 12.42 22.38
C LYS A 10 52.97 11.88 20.94
N ALA A 11 54.13 11.84 20.29
CA ALA A 11 54.27 11.26 18.95
C ALA A 11 53.94 9.76 18.93
N GLU A 12 54.35 9.00 19.94
CA GLU A 12 53.99 7.58 20.06
C GLU A 12 52.49 7.36 20.29
N THR A 13 51.83 8.21 21.08
CA THR A 13 50.37 8.13 21.27
C THR A 13 49.59 8.49 20.01
N ASP A 14 50.05 9.49 19.25
CA ASP A 14 49.40 9.91 18.02
C ASP A 14 49.56 8.85 16.92
N LEU A 15 50.76 8.26 16.77
CA LEU A 15 51.00 7.13 15.85
C LEU A 15 50.15 5.90 16.19
N ARG A 16 49.97 5.62 17.48
CA ARG A 16 49.12 4.51 17.92
C ARG A 16 47.66 4.76 17.58
N ARG A 17 47.20 6.01 17.74
CA ARG A 17 45.82 6.41 17.42
C ARG A 17 45.54 6.39 15.93
N GLU A 18 46.49 6.84 15.10
CA GLU A 18 46.38 6.80 13.64
C GLU A 18 46.32 5.37 13.14
N LYS A 19 47.19 4.49 13.68
CA LYS A 19 47.15 3.07 13.38
C LYS A 19 45.84 2.40 13.80
N ASP A 20 45.30 2.75 14.97
CA ASP A 20 44.02 2.23 15.44
C ASP A 20 42.85 2.69 14.54
N LEU A 21 42.92 3.88 13.93
CA LEU A 21 41.92 4.39 12.98
C LEU A 21 42.01 3.71 11.61
N ASP A 22 43.21 3.53 11.10
CA ASP A 22 43.43 2.82 9.82
C ASP A 22 43.00 1.35 9.92
N ASP A 23 43.32 0.71 11.04
CA ASP A 23 42.88 -0.67 11.32
C ASP A 23 41.33 -0.74 11.43
N TYR A 24 40.68 0.23 12.09
CA TYR A 24 39.22 0.31 12.18
C TYR A 24 38.56 0.49 10.80
N HIS A 25 39.11 1.36 9.95
CA HIS A 25 38.59 1.56 8.59
C HIS A 25 38.79 0.33 7.70
N ASN A 26 39.92 -0.38 7.80
CA ASN A 26 40.14 -1.62 7.08
C ASN A 26 39.12 -2.71 7.45
N GLU A 27 38.77 -2.83 8.74
CA GLU A 27 37.76 -3.79 9.20
C GLU A 27 36.33 -3.37 8.80
N LEU A 28 36.03 -2.06 8.76
CA LEU A 28 34.75 -1.55 8.23
C LEU A 28 34.56 -1.90 6.74
N MET A 29 35.66 -2.01 6.00
CA MET A 29 35.67 -2.43 4.59
C MET A 29 35.67 -3.96 4.41
N GLY A 30 35.54 -4.74 5.49
CA GLY A 30 35.42 -6.19 5.44
C GLY A 30 36.74 -6.95 5.30
N ASN A 31 37.89 -6.27 5.41
CA ASN A 31 39.19 -6.93 5.46
C ASN A 31 39.52 -7.32 6.90
N ASP A 32 39.51 -8.62 7.20
CA ASP A 32 39.80 -9.14 8.53
C ASP A 32 41.30 -9.05 8.85
N VAL A 33 41.68 -8.05 9.65
CA VAL A 33 43.04 -7.87 10.17
C VAL A 33 43.21 -8.45 11.58
N GLY A 34 42.20 -9.17 12.10
CA GLY A 34 42.28 -9.98 13.32
C GLY A 34 42.50 -9.21 14.63
N ARG A 35 42.14 -7.92 14.71
CA ARG A 35 42.41 -7.09 15.91
C ARG A 35 41.21 -6.47 16.61
N ILE A 36 40.00 -6.55 16.05
CA ILE A 36 38.74 -6.33 16.80
C ILE A 36 38.65 -7.16 18.11
N GLN A 37 39.44 -8.24 18.23
CA GLN A 37 39.64 -9.03 19.45
C GLN A 37 39.92 -8.20 20.72
N ARG A 38 40.55 -7.03 20.59
CA ARG A 38 40.97 -6.22 21.75
C ARG A 38 39.89 -5.30 22.32
N PHE A 39 38.77 -5.12 21.61
CA PHE A 39 37.73 -4.17 22.00
C PHE A 39 36.51 -4.83 22.68
N GLY A 40 36.57 -6.12 23.00
CA GLY A 40 35.48 -6.82 23.72
C GLY A 40 34.19 -7.03 22.93
N PHE A 41 34.13 -6.62 21.66
CA PHE A 41 32.97 -6.81 20.77
C PHE A 41 32.86 -8.21 20.16
N GLU A 42 33.89 -9.04 20.32
CA GLU A 42 33.94 -10.38 19.72
C GLU A 42 33.00 -11.37 20.43
N HIS A 43 32.80 -11.25 21.75
CA HIS A 43 31.82 -12.07 22.47
C HIS A 43 30.39 -11.76 22.00
N GLY A 44 30.05 -10.49 21.85
CA GLY A 44 28.72 -10.09 21.34
C GLY A 44 28.46 -10.55 19.90
N ARG A 45 29.46 -10.49 19.01
CA ARG A 45 29.32 -10.99 17.62
C ARG A 45 29.27 -12.52 17.55
N GLN A 46 30.07 -13.24 18.35
CA GLN A 46 30.05 -14.70 18.37
C GLN A 46 28.77 -15.26 19.01
N GLU A 47 28.27 -14.64 20.09
CA GLU A 47 26.98 -15.00 20.69
C GLU A 47 25.83 -14.73 19.72
N ALA A 48 25.80 -13.56 19.06
CA ALA A 48 24.79 -13.25 18.06
C ALA A 48 24.80 -14.23 16.87
N ALA A 49 25.99 -14.57 16.34
CA ALA A 49 26.11 -15.54 15.25
C ALA A 49 25.78 -16.98 15.68
N ALA A 50 26.08 -17.35 16.93
CA ALA A 50 25.70 -18.66 17.48
C ALA A 50 24.20 -18.76 17.71
N ASP A 51 23.57 -17.69 18.20
CA ASP A 51 22.13 -17.63 18.39
C ASP A 51 21.38 -17.61 17.05
N GLU A 52 21.89 -16.93 16.02
CA GLU A 52 21.32 -16.97 14.67
C GLU A 52 21.38 -18.39 14.06
N LYS A 53 22.50 -19.10 14.23
CA LYS A 53 22.62 -20.51 13.82
C LYS A 53 21.67 -21.44 14.57
N ARG A 54 21.47 -21.22 15.87
CA ARG A 54 20.51 -21.99 16.68
C ARG A 54 19.07 -21.75 16.24
N LYS A 55 18.73 -20.51 15.86
CA LYS A 55 17.40 -20.13 15.40
C LYS A 55 17.07 -20.68 14.01
N LYS A 56 17.99 -20.56 13.04
CA LYS A 56 17.86 -21.22 11.73
C LYS A 56 17.65 -22.73 11.89
N SER A 57 18.37 -23.34 12.84
CA SER A 57 18.17 -24.74 13.19
C SER A 57 16.79 -25.03 13.78
N ALA A 58 16.10 -24.08 14.42
CA ALA A 58 14.79 -24.31 15.03
C ALA A 58 13.68 -24.40 13.97
N PHE A 59 13.66 -23.47 13.00
CA PHE A 59 12.72 -23.55 11.88
C PHE A 59 12.95 -24.81 11.04
N GLU A 60 14.21 -25.11 10.67
CA GLU A 60 14.56 -26.34 9.96
C GLU A 60 14.12 -27.60 10.73
N GLN A 61 14.28 -27.61 12.07
CA GLN A 61 13.80 -28.69 12.93
C GLN A 61 12.29 -28.84 12.89
N MET A 62 11.52 -27.74 12.91
CA MET A 62 10.07 -27.79 12.78
C MET A 62 9.63 -28.32 11.42
N MET A 63 10.33 -27.98 10.33
CA MET A 63 10.02 -28.48 8.99
C MET A 63 10.23 -30.00 8.81
N PHE A 64 10.99 -30.66 9.69
CA PHE A 64 11.03 -32.13 9.73
C PHE A 64 9.78 -32.75 10.36
N ASN A 65 8.98 -31.99 11.10
CA ASN A 65 7.67 -32.43 11.59
C ASN A 65 6.66 -32.34 10.44
N GLU A 66 6.12 -33.49 10.03
CA GLU A 66 5.16 -33.58 8.92
C GLU A 66 3.90 -32.73 9.12
N VAL A 67 3.38 -32.67 10.35
CA VAL A 67 2.17 -31.89 10.68
C VAL A 67 2.44 -30.40 10.55
N TYR A 68 3.59 -29.94 11.07
CA TYR A 68 4.00 -28.54 10.96
C TYR A 68 4.19 -28.14 9.49
N ARG A 69 4.95 -28.94 8.74
CA ARG A 69 5.21 -28.70 7.31
C ARG A 69 3.92 -28.61 6.51
N ALA A 70 2.98 -29.54 6.72
CA ALA A 70 1.70 -29.54 6.01
C ALA A 70 0.87 -28.28 6.34
N ALA A 71 0.85 -27.84 7.60
CA ALA A 71 0.17 -26.61 8.00
C ALA A 71 0.81 -25.38 7.34
N TRP A 72 2.14 -25.29 7.36
CA TRP A 72 2.88 -24.19 6.74
C TRP A 72 2.70 -24.14 5.22
N GLU A 73 2.77 -25.28 4.53
CA GLU A 73 2.53 -25.38 3.08
C GLU A 73 1.11 -24.93 2.73
N SER A 74 0.11 -25.35 3.52
CA SER A 74 -1.28 -24.92 3.34
C SER A 74 -1.44 -23.41 3.56
N ALA A 75 -0.75 -22.84 4.55
CA ALA A 75 -0.78 -21.40 4.82
C ALA A 75 -0.17 -20.61 3.66
N MET A 76 1.00 -21.05 3.17
CA MET A 76 1.65 -20.41 2.02
C MET A 76 0.82 -20.48 0.75
N ASP A 77 0.15 -21.61 0.48
CA ASP A 77 -0.79 -21.71 -0.64
C ASP A 77 -1.96 -20.73 -0.50
N ALA A 78 -2.54 -20.60 0.71
CA ALA A 78 -3.61 -19.64 0.97
C ALA A 78 -3.15 -18.18 0.77
N VAL A 79 -1.96 -17.82 1.28
CA VAL A 79 -1.36 -16.49 1.07
C VAL A 79 -1.14 -16.22 -0.40
N ASN A 80 -0.56 -17.14 -1.16
CA ASN A 80 -0.32 -16.96 -2.60
C ASN A 80 -1.65 -16.76 -3.37
N ARG A 81 -2.71 -17.50 -3.01
CA ARG A 81 -4.04 -17.31 -3.61
C ARG A 81 -4.62 -15.94 -3.27
N ALA A 82 -4.53 -15.52 -2.01
CA ALA A 82 -4.98 -14.21 -1.58
C ALA A 82 -4.19 -13.06 -2.23
N GLU A 83 -2.88 -13.20 -2.39
CA GLU A 83 -2.03 -12.20 -3.06
C GLU A 83 -2.40 -12.03 -4.54
N ASN A 84 -2.66 -13.14 -5.25
CA ASN A 84 -3.13 -13.06 -6.63
C ASN A 84 -4.48 -12.33 -6.71
N ALA A 85 -5.42 -12.64 -5.81
CA ALA A 85 -6.71 -11.96 -5.75
C ALA A 85 -6.57 -10.46 -5.42
N VAL A 86 -5.68 -10.10 -4.48
CA VAL A 86 -5.36 -8.70 -4.15
C VAL A 86 -4.74 -7.99 -5.35
N TYR A 87 -3.81 -8.64 -6.06
CA TYR A 87 -3.15 -8.05 -7.22
C TYR A 87 -4.16 -7.71 -8.33
N GLU A 88 -5.05 -8.64 -8.66
CA GLU A 88 -6.13 -8.42 -9.63
C GLU A 88 -7.07 -7.30 -9.18
N ALA A 89 -7.48 -7.30 -7.90
CA ALA A 89 -8.34 -6.28 -7.33
C ALA A 89 -7.67 -4.89 -7.32
N LEU A 90 -6.36 -4.80 -7.06
CA LEU A 90 -5.62 -3.53 -7.10
C LEU A 90 -5.56 -2.98 -8.52
N ILE A 91 -5.33 -3.82 -9.53
CA ILE A 91 -5.37 -3.39 -10.93
C ILE A 91 -6.73 -2.78 -11.24
N GLN A 92 -7.82 -3.50 -10.92
CA GLN A 92 -9.17 -3.01 -11.19
C GLN A 92 -9.48 -1.72 -10.43
N ALA A 93 -9.23 -1.68 -9.12
CA ALA A 93 -9.48 -0.50 -8.31
C ALA A 93 -8.66 0.71 -8.76
N SER A 94 -7.42 0.50 -9.23
CA SER A 94 -6.59 1.58 -9.78
C SER A 94 -7.13 2.13 -11.10
N TYR A 95 -7.65 1.26 -11.96
CA TYR A 95 -8.30 1.66 -13.21
C TYR A 95 -9.57 2.45 -12.93
N ASP A 96 -10.42 1.96 -12.03
CA ASP A 96 -11.67 2.61 -11.64
C ASP A 96 -11.42 3.97 -11.00
N LEU A 97 -10.42 4.08 -10.13
CA LEU A 97 -9.98 5.34 -9.54
C LEU A 97 -9.52 6.33 -10.62
N SER A 98 -8.64 5.90 -11.54
CA SER A 98 -8.15 6.78 -12.61
C SER A 98 -9.27 7.22 -13.55
N ALA A 99 -10.22 6.35 -13.87
CA ALA A 99 -11.39 6.67 -14.67
C ALA A 99 -12.29 7.69 -13.96
N ALA A 100 -12.57 7.49 -12.67
CA ALA A 100 -13.37 8.42 -11.86
C ALA A 100 -12.70 9.79 -11.71
N GLU A 101 -11.38 9.83 -11.49
CA GLU A 101 -10.60 11.07 -11.46
C GLU A 101 -10.67 11.82 -12.78
N THR A 102 -10.54 11.11 -13.90
CA THR A 102 -10.61 11.71 -15.24
C THR A 102 -12.00 12.30 -15.48
N SER A 103 -13.05 11.52 -15.22
CA SER A 103 -14.45 11.96 -15.37
C SER A 103 -14.75 13.18 -14.52
N TYR A 104 -14.35 13.17 -13.24
CA TYR A 104 -14.56 14.28 -12.32
C TYR A 104 -13.83 15.55 -12.78
N ASN A 105 -12.57 15.43 -13.18
CA ASN A 105 -11.79 16.57 -13.65
C ASN A 105 -12.30 17.14 -14.97
N ASP A 106 -12.78 16.29 -15.88
CA ASP A 106 -13.36 16.75 -17.14
C ASP A 106 -14.70 17.47 -16.92
N LEU A 107 -15.51 16.99 -15.97
CA LEU A 107 -16.69 17.70 -15.48
C LEU A 107 -16.35 19.09 -14.94
N LEU A 108 -15.34 19.19 -14.06
CA LEU A 108 -14.89 20.48 -13.50
C LEU A 108 -14.38 21.46 -14.57
N LYS A 109 -13.76 20.96 -15.65
CA LYS A 109 -13.30 21.81 -16.76
C LYS A 109 -14.48 22.41 -17.54
N GLN A 110 -15.58 21.67 -17.67
CA GLN A 110 -16.79 22.10 -18.39
C GLN A 110 -17.70 22.97 -17.52
N ALA A 111 -17.52 22.94 -16.20
CA ALA A 111 -18.33 23.72 -15.26
C ALA A 111 -18.18 25.24 -15.47
N THR A 112 -19.33 25.93 -15.42
CA THR A 112 -19.42 27.40 -15.40
C THR A 112 -18.63 27.95 -14.23
N THR A 113 -17.98 29.09 -14.44
CA THR A 113 -17.10 29.71 -13.44
C THR A 113 -17.56 31.13 -13.13
N THR A 114 -17.68 31.46 -11.86
CA THR A 114 -17.94 32.83 -11.38
C THR A 114 -16.71 33.73 -11.58
N THR A 115 -16.88 35.04 -11.39
CA THR A 115 -15.79 36.02 -11.54
C THR A 115 -14.64 35.84 -10.55
N ASP A 116 -14.88 35.17 -9.43
CA ASP A 116 -13.89 34.81 -8.43
C ASP A 116 -13.18 33.46 -8.69
N GLY A 117 -13.58 32.73 -9.73
CA GLY A 117 -13.00 31.43 -10.08
C GLY A 117 -13.75 30.21 -9.54
N THR A 118 -14.81 30.40 -8.75
CA THR A 118 -15.59 29.28 -8.18
C THR A 118 -16.35 28.53 -9.27
N LYS A 119 -16.32 27.20 -9.23
CA LYS A 119 -17.12 26.35 -10.12
C LYS A 119 -18.55 26.24 -9.61
N VAL A 120 -19.51 26.41 -10.52
CA VAL A 120 -20.94 26.39 -10.21
C VAL A 120 -21.70 25.52 -11.21
N PHE A 121 -22.77 24.88 -10.72
CA PHE A 121 -23.58 23.92 -11.44
C PHE A 121 -25.05 24.27 -11.26
N CYS A 122 -25.85 24.08 -12.30
CA CYS A 122 -27.30 24.27 -12.26
C CYS A 122 -27.98 22.91 -12.12
N ASP A 123 -28.96 22.79 -11.22
CA ASP A 123 -29.82 21.61 -11.15
C ASP A 123 -30.95 21.70 -12.19
N LYS A 124 -31.76 20.64 -12.28
CA LYS A 124 -32.92 20.59 -13.19
C LYS A 124 -34.04 21.60 -12.86
N ASP A 125 -34.08 22.11 -11.64
CA ASP A 125 -35.10 23.03 -11.13
C ASP A 125 -34.65 24.50 -11.29
N GLY A 126 -33.43 24.73 -11.78
CA GLY A 126 -32.84 26.05 -12.00
C GLY A 126 -32.09 26.61 -10.79
N ASN A 127 -31.92 25.83 -9.71
CA ASN A 127 -31.11 26.24 -8.57
C ASN A 127 -29.63 26.05 -8.91
N VAL A 128 -28.81 27.01 -8.49
CA VAL A 128 -27.37 27.00 -8.76
C VAL A 128 -26.62 26.71 -7.47
N TYR A 129 -25.68 25.76 -7.53
CA TYR A 129 -24.86 25.33 -6.41
C TYR A 129 -23.37 25.51 -6.73
N THR A 130 -22.57 25.84 -5.72
CA THR A 130 -21.11 25.83 -5.80
C THR A 130 -20.56 24.41 -5.73
N GLU A 131 -19.28 24.22 -6.06
CA GLU A 131 -18.58 22.92 -5.93
C GLU A 131 -18.62 22.32 -4.51
N ASP A 132 -18.76 23.17 -3.49
CA ASP A 132 -18.89 22.78 -2.08
C ASP A 132 -20.32 22.41 -1.68
N GLY A 133 -21.30 22.65 -2.55
CA GLY A 133 -22.72 22.37 -2.32
C GLY A 133 -23.50 23.53 -1.69
N GLU A 134 -22.92 24.73 -1.64
CA GLU A 134 -23.63 25.92 -1.15
C GLU A 134 -24.51 26.52 -2.26
N PRO A 135 -25.78 26.87 -1.97
CA PRO A 135 -26.64 27.50 -2.96
C PRO A 135 -26.17 28.93 -3.26
N LEU A 136 -26.13 29.28 -4.55
CA LEU A 136 -25.77 30.60 -5.01
C LEU A 136 -26.99 31.54 -5.00
N PRO A 137 -26.87 32.80 -4.54
CA PRO A 137 -27.95 33.78 -4.61
C PRO A 137 -28.45 33.98 -6.04
N ALA A 138 -29.77 34.12 -6.22
CA ALA A 138 -30.41 34.23 -7.53
C ALA A 138 -29.87 35.42 -8.34
N GLU A 139 -29.55 36.54 -7.68
CA GLU A 139 -29.02 37.74 -8.34
C GLU A 139 -27.65 37.48 -8.98
N ILE A 140 -26.84 36.61 -8.38
CA ILE A 140 -25.55 36.20 -8.94
C ILE A 140 -25.78 35.17 -10.04
N ALA A 141 -26.64 34.18 -9.79
CA ALA A 141 -26.96 33.11 -10.74
C ALA A 141 -27.48 33.65 -12.09
N GLU A 142 -28.36 34.66 -12.08
CA GLU A 142 -28.90 35.31 -13.29
C GLU A 142 -27.83 36.05 -14.12
N SER A 143 -26.71 36.44 -13.50
CA SER A 143 -25.61 37.13 -14.18
C SER A 143 -24.61 36.20 -14.86
N LEU A 144 -24.70 34.88 -14.60
CA LEU A 144 -23.80 33.89 -15.15
C LEU A 144 -24.12 33.59 -16.62
N VAL A 145 -23.07 33.49 -17.42
CA VAL A 145 -23.16 32.99 -18.80
C VAL A 145 -22.91 31.49 -18.77
N TRP A 146 -23.96 30.72 -19.05
CA TRP A 146 -23.90 29.27 -19.09
C TRP A 146 -23.44 28.79 -20.47
N ASP A 147 -22.52 27.81 -20.49
CA ASP A 147 -22.22 27.05 -21.71
C ASP A 147 -23.38 26.07 -21.98
N ASP A 148 -23.72 25.86 -23.25
CA ASP A 148 -24.75 24.89 -23.64
C ASP A 148 -24.39 23.45 -23.22
N ASN A 149 -23.10 23.17 -23.00
CA ASN A 149 -22.58 21.89 -22.52
C ASN A 149 -22.16 21.94 -21.04
N ALA A 150 -22.59 22.94 -20.29
CA ALA A 150 -22.29 22.99 -18.86
C ALA A 150 -22.95 21.80 -18.14
N PRO A 151 -22.23 21.09 -17.27
CA PRO A 151 -22.78 19.97 -16.54
C PRO A 151 -23.77 20.39 -15.46
N THR A 152 -24.70 19.49 -15.19
CA THR A 152 -25.70 19.64 -14.15
C THR A 152 -25.13 19.37 -12.75
N TRP A 153 -25.84 19.85 -11.72
CA TRP A 153 -25.48 19.56 -10.33
C TRP A 153 -25.53 18.06 -10.02
N GLU A 154 -26.52 17.35 -10.56
CA GLU A 154 -26.67 15.91 -10.38
C GLU A 154 -25.51 15.13 -10.99
N GLU A 155 -25.03 15.51 -12.17
CA GLU A 155 -23.85 14.90 -12.81
C GLU A 155 -22.58 15.13 -12.00
N TYR A 156 -22.38 16.37 -11.51
CA TYR A 156 -21.25 16.69 -10.65
C TYR A 156 -21.27 15.89 -9.34
N SER A 157 -22.42 15.87 -8.65
CA SER A 157 -22.60 15.16 -7.39
C SER A 157 -22.35 13.66 -7.56
N ALA A 158 -22.93 13.05 -8.60
CA ALA A 158 -22.72 11.64 -8.92
C ALA A 158 -21.25 11.35 -9.25
N SER A 159 -20.56 12.20 -10.00
CA SER A 159 -19.14 12.01 -10.30
C SER A 159 -18.25 12.16 -9.07
N LYS A 160 -18.59 13.08 -8.15
CA LYS A 160 -17.87 13.26 -6.88
C LYS A 160 -18.05 12.05 -5.96
N GLU A 161 -19.27 11.53 -5.88
CA GLU A 161 -19.58 10.30 -5.14
C GLU A 161 -18.82 9.11 -5.73
N ASN A 162 -18.84 8.95 -7.06
CA ASN A 162 -18.09 7.90 -7.75
C ASN A 162 -16.58 7.97 -7.47
N LEU A 163 -15.99 9.16 -7.52
CA LEU A 163 -14.58 9.36 -7.17
C LEU A 163 -14.29 8.96 -5.71
N THR A 164 -15.14 9.38 -4.77
CA THR A 164 -15.00 9.04 -3.35
C THR A 164 -15.08 7.53 -3.12
N ASN A 165 -16.04 6.86 -3.78
CA ASN A 165 -16.21 5.41 -3.70
C ASN A 165 -15.00 4.67 -4.28
N ALA A 166 -14.48 5.12 -5.44
CA ALA A 166 -13.30 4.52 -6.05
C ALA A 166 -12.03 4.69 -5.18
N GLN A 167 -11.86 5.85 -4.55
CA GLN A 167 -10.78 6.11 -3.58
C GLN A 167 -10.88 5.19 -2.35
N SER A 168 -12.08 5.06 -1.77
CA SER A 168 -12.32 4.17 -0.62
C SER A 168 -11.95 2.73 -0.98
N ARG A 169 -12.45 2.24 -2.12
CA ARG A 169 -12.18 0.89 -2.60
C ARG A 169 -10.69 0.63 -2.82
N TYR A 170 -10.00 1.54 -3.50
CA TYR A 170 -8.55 1.42 -3.68
C TYR A 170 -7.82 1.35 -2.34
N GLY A 171 -8.20 2.22 -1.39
CA GLY A 171 -7.65 2.23 -0.03
C GLY A 171 -7.88 0.91 0.73
N GLU A 172 -9.09 0.35 0.63
CA GLU A 172 -9.45 -0.93 1.26
C GLU A 172 -8.63 -2.11 0.69
N VAL A 173 -8.53 -2.22 -0.63
CA VAL A 173 -7.72 -3.28 -1.27
C VAL A 173 -6.24 -3.13 -0.91
N ASN A 174 -5.72 -1.89 -0.89
CA ASN A 174 -4.34 -1.63 -0.48
C ASN A 174 -4.07 -1.99 0.99
N ALA A 175 -5.04 -1.76 1.89
CA ALA A 175 -4.93 -2.20 3.28
C ALA A 175 -4.88 -3.73 3.41
N LYS A 176 -5.70 -4.46 2.63
CA LYS A 176 -5.65 -5.93 2.55
C LYS A 176 -4.29 -6.42 2.04
N SER A 177 -3.69 -5.73 1.06
CA SER A 177 -2.32 -6.02 0.61
C SER A 177 -1.30 -5.88 1.73
N GLY A 178 -1.40 -4.81 2.54
CA GLY A 178 -0.54 -4.63 3.71
C GLY A 178 -0.66 -5.77 4.71
N ARG A 179 -1.90 -6.21 4.98
CA ARG A 179 -2.16 -7.35 5.88
C ARG A 179 -1.53 -8.66 5.38
N LEU A 180 -1.56 -8.93 4.08
CA LEU A 180 -0.91 -10.13 3.51
C LEU A 180 0.62 -10.09 3.65
N VAL A 181 1.24 -8.90 3.52
CA VAL A 181 2.68 -8.74 3.77
C VAL A 181 3.00 -9.11 5.22
N GLU A 182 2.23 -8.61 6.19
CA GLU A 182 2.42 -8.97 7.61
C GLU A 182 2.27 -10.48 7.85
N ILE A 183 1.26 -11.12 7.24
CA ILE A 183 1.06 -12.57 7.35
C ILE A 183 2.25 -13.33 6.78
N ARG A 184 2.74 -12.94 5.59
CA ARG A 184 3.90 -13.57 4.95
C ARG A 184 5.17 -13.39 5.79
N GLU A 185 5.40 -12.20 6.33
CA GLU A 185 6.54 -11.94 7.22
C GLU A 185 6.48 -12.85 8.45
N GLU A 186 5.31 -13.00 9.08
CA GLU A 186 5.14 -13.87 10.24
C GLU A 186 5.36 -15.36 9.90
N LEU A 187 4.87 -15.83 8.75
CA LEU A 187 5.07 -17.20 8.28
C LEU A 187 6.51 -17.52 7.87
N THR A 188 7.29 -16.49 7.52
CA THR A 188 8.69 -16.63 7.05
C THR A 188 9.72 -16.20 8.08
N ASP A 189 9.30 -15.84 9.30
CA ASP A 189 10.21 -15.54 10.39
C ASP A 189 10.94 -16.79 10.88
N GLU A 190 12.09 -17.07 10.27
CA GLU A 190 12.99 -18.18 10.66
C GLU A 190 13.47 -18.06 12.11
N ASN A 191 13.48 -16.85 12.67
CA ASN A 191 14.00 -16.60 14.02
C ASN A 191 12.97 -16.84 15.11
N ASN A 192 11.69 -16.77 14.76
CA ASN A 192 10.57 -16.98 15.65
C ASN A 192 9.44 -17.67 14.88
N PRO A 193 9.63 -18.96 14.51
CA PRO A 193 8.64 -19.67 13.70
C PRO A 193 7.30 -19.74 14.44
N ALA A 194 6.23 -19.38 13.73
CA ALA A 194 4.87 -19.42 14.26
C ALA A 194 4.48 -20.83 14.73
N SER A 195 3.66 -20.94 15.77
CA SER A 195 3.10 -22.22 16.21
C SER A 195 2.10 -22.77 15.19
N ILE A 196 1.76 -24.06 15.27
CA ILE A 196 0.78 -24.69 14.36
C ILE A 196 -0.59 -23.99 14.46
N GLU A 197 -1.04 -23.71 15.68
CA GLU A 197 -2.30 -22.98 15.92
C GLU A 197 -2.26 -21.60 15.27
N ARG A 198 -1.13 -20.89 15.40
CA ARG A 198 -0.96 -19.57 14.79
C ARG A 198 -0.92 -19.65 13.27
N ILE A 199 -0.27 -20.66 12.70
CA ILE A 199 -0.26 -20.91 11.25
C ILE A 199 -1.70 -21.12 10.73
N HIS A 200 -2.55 -21.84 11.48
CA HIS A 200 -3.95 -22.01 11.12
C HIS A 200 -4.75 -20.70 11.18
N GLU A 201 -4.54 -19.86 12.19
CA GLU A 201 -5.15 -18.52 12.25
C GLU A 201 -4.74 -17.65 11.05
N LEU A 202 -3.45 -17.62 10.73
CA LEU A 202 -2.92 -16.88 9.57
C LEU A 202 -3.46 -17.42 8.25
N THR A 203 -3.63 -18.74 8.15
CA THR A 203 -4.27 -19.38 6.99
C THR A 203 -5.71 -18.91 6.83
N GLN A 204 -6.49 -18.90 7.92
CA GLN A 204 -7.88 -18.45 7.89
C GLN A 204 -7.98 -16.97 7.53
N ASP A 205 -7.11 -16.12 8.09
CA ASP A 205 -7.06 -14.69 7.77
C ASP A 205 -6.80 -14.47 6.27
N ALA A 206 -5.83 -15.18 5.68
CA ALA A 206 -5.57 -15.13 4.24
C ALA A 206 -6.79 -15.58 3.39
N LEU A 207 -7.49 -16.64 3.82
CA LEU A 207 -8.70 -17.12 3.13
C LEU A 207 -9.86 -16.13 3.24
N ASP A 208 -10.06 -15.52 4.40
CA ASP A 208 -11.11 -14.51 4.64
C ASP A 208 -10.85 -13.26 3.78
N LEU A 209 -9.58 -12.83 3.66
CA LEU A 209 -9.17 -11.75 2.77
C LEU A 209 -9.48 -12.09 1.31
N GLN A 210 -9.13 -13.29 0.85
CA GLN A 210 -9.43 -13.77 -0.50
C GLN A 210 -10.95 -13.75 -0.76
N GLU A 211 -11.75 -14.33 0.15
CA GLU A 211 -13.21 -14.40 0.00
C GLU A 211 -13.85 -13.01 -0.02
N SER A 212 -13.36 -12.07 0.78
CA SER A 212 -13.86 -10.69 0.80
C SER A 212 -13.71 -10.01 -0.58
N LEU A 213 -12.58 -10.24 -1.26
CA LEU A 213 -12.27 -9.68 -2.58
C LEU A 213 -13.10 -10.37 -3.67
N ASP A 214 -13.20 -11.70 -3.62
CA ASP A 214 -14.03 -12.46 -4.57
C ASP A 214 -15.50 -12.02 -4.52
N ASN A 215 -16.01 -11.71 -3.32
CA ASN A 215 -17.37 -11.20 -3.14
C ASN A 215 -17.55 -9.76 -3.64
N GLU A 216 -16.54 -8.90 -3.52
CA GLU A 216 -16.55 -7.54 -4.09
C GLU A 216 -16.62 -7.59 -5.63
N VAL A 217 -15.73 -8.37 -6.27
CA VAL A 217 -15.69 -8.51 -7.74
C VAL A 217 -17.01 -9.09 -8.30
N ARG A 218 -17.62 -10.05 -7.59
CA ARG A 218 -18.92 -10.63 -8.00
C ARG A 218 -20.07 -9.61 -7.95
N LYS A 219 -20.08 -8.72 -6.96
CA LYS A 219 -21.12 -7.68 -6.84
C LYS A 219 -21.09 -6.71 -8.02
N GLU A 220 -19.89 -6.30 -8.44
CA GLU A 220 -19.71 -5.39 -9.59
C GLU A 220 -20.14 -6.02 -10.90
N THR A 221 -19.71 -7.26 -11.15
CA THR A 221 -20.09 -7.99 -12.36
C THR A 221 -21.62 -8.14 -12.46
N SER A 222 -22.30 -8.30 -11.32
CA SER A 222 -23.76 -8.42 -11.26
C SER A 222 -24.47 -7.09 -11.56
N LEU A 223 -23.89 -5.96 -11.14
CA LEU A 223 -24.41 -4.62 -11.42
C LEU A 223 -24.26 -4.26 -12.90
N GLU A 224 -23.11 -4.53 -13.51
CA GLU A 224 -22.88 -4.25 -14.93
C GLU A 224 -23.82 -5.05 -15.85
N GLN A 225 -24.10 -6.32 -15.52
CA GLN A 225 -25.01 -7.15 -16.31
C GLN A 225 -26.46 -6.66 -16.25
N SER A 226 -26.87 -6.05 -15.14
CA SER A 226 -28.21 -5.47 -14.96
C SER A 226 -28.41 -4.19 -15.79
N MET A 227 -27.33 -3.47 -16.09
CA MET A 227 -27.39 -2.21 -16.84
C MET A 227 -27.29 -2.38 -18.37
N LYS A 228 -27.21 -3.61 -18.89
CA LYS A 228 -27.33 -3.82 -20.34
C LYS A 228 -28.71 -3.31 -20.79
N PRO A 229 -28.78 -2.31 -21.67
CA PRO A 229 -30.06 -1.74 -22.09
C PRO A 229 -30.90 -2.86 -22.69
N VAL A 230 -32.09 -3.06 -22.14
CA VAL A 230 -33.10 -3.90 -22.77
C VAL A 230 -33.36 -3.27 -24.12
N ILE A 231 -32.82 -3.88 -25.18
CA ILE A 231 -33.08 -3.48 -26.56
C ILE A 231 -34.60 -3.55 -26.70
N ALA A 232 -35.24 -2.39 -26.74
CA ALA A 232 -36.68 -2.32 -26.92
C ALA A 232 -37.01 -3.07 -28.22
N PRO A 233 -37.96 -4.02 -28.20
CA PRO A 233 -38.33 -4.75 -29.41
C PRO A 233 -38.73 -3.73 -30.49
N ASP A 234 -38.13 -3.88 -31.67
CA ASP A 234 -38.33 -3.01 -32.82
C ASP A 234 -39.83 -2.94 -33.16
N LEU A 235 -40.47 -1.83 -32.81
CA LEU A 235 -41.86 -1.53 -33.16
C LEU A 235 -41.92 -1.00 -34.59
N SER A 236 -41.45 -1.81 -35.55
CA SER A 236 -41.67 -1.55 -36.96
C SER A 236 -43.15 -1.81 -37.27
N PHE A 237 -44.00 -0.79 -37.08
CA PHE A 237 -45.37 -0.80 -37.59
C PHE A 237 -45.33 -0.82 -39.11
N SER A 238 -45.67 -1.97 -39.71
CA SER A 238 -46.01 -2.03 -41.13
C SER A 238 -47.37 -1.37 -41.34
N PHE A 239 -47.38 -0.24 -42.06
CA PHE A 239 -48.57 0.43 -42.56
C PHE A 239 -49.02 -0.16 -43.91
#